data_AF-A0A934CP89-F1
#
_entry.id   AF-A0A934CP89-F1
#
_cell.length_a   1.000
_cell.length_b   1.000
_cell.length_c   1.000
_cell.angle_alpha   90.00
_cell.angle_beta   90.00
_cell.angle_gamma   90.00
#
_symmetry.space_group_name_H-M   'P 1'
#
loop_
_entity.id
_entity.type
_entity.pdbx_description
1 polymer ?
#
loop_
_entity_poly.entity_id
_entity_poly.type
_entity_poly.pdbx_seq_one_letter_code
_entity_poly.pdbx_strand_id
1 'polypeptide(L)'
;MNFKPDQLSNFERDKNYIHPAVEHAYTTADEMLAKNAIDPRTFTEYGTENIERDLARVEKKERGFTPEATKVYAEVLEAILYDQIRRGKWFGKKASAIKTSVFDDYVNGSDIILELEEVSRTLSHLSLSVDVTFGTTTEEKKFAMIKKNIDAGTLGEIKYFHSERGGFQGKLSKVPQVVIGVEKELLIKLAGLWADKHGRKTENSETLAAHPVQRLILAEILLQLQTFRIYAETAKKNSLVPIYEKSINILEEILREKGAVSMGDLRNDKVFTAIRESLKMFKLTK
;
A
#
# COMPACT_ATOMS: atom_id res chain seq x y z
N MET A 1 -17.15 -27.42 -1.77
CA MET A 1 -17.00 -26.94 -0.38
C MET A 1 -17.80 -25.66 -0.24
N ASN A 2 -18.91 -25.73 0.51
CA ASN A 2 -19.71 -24.56 0.88
C ASN A 2 -19.02 -23.89 2.08
N PHE A 3 -18.31 -22.79 1.82
CA PHE A 3 -17.67 -21.99 2.86
C PHE A 3 -18.77 -21.26 3.64
N LYS A 4 -18.96 -21.60 4.92
CA LYS A 4 -19.85 -20.84 5.81
C LYS A 4 -19.07 -19.64 6.38
N PRO A 5 -19.60 -18.41 6.33
CA PRO A 5 -18.77 -17.20 6.26
C PRO A 5 -18.30 -16.67 7.62
N ASP A 6 -18.80 -17.24 8.72
CA ASP A 6 -18.71 -16.62 10.02
C ASP A 6 -18.06 -17.59 11.00
N GLN A 7 -16.85 -17.19 11.42
CA GLN A 7 -15.96 -17.81 12.42
C GLN A 7 -14.88 -18.73 11.87
N LEU A 8 -13.72 -18.13 11.52
CA LEU A 8 -12.45 -18.86 11.55
C LEU A 8 -12.29 -19.55 12.90
N SER A 9 -11.93 -20.82 12.87
CA SER A 9 -11.59 -21.60 14.07
C SER A 9 -10.39 -20.98 14.80
N ASN A 10 -10.21 -21.32 16.08
CA ASN A 10 -9.06 -20.84 16.86
C ASN A 10 -7.72 -21.21 16.22
N PHE A 11 -7.67 -22.31 15.48
CA PHE A 11 -6.51 -22.75 14.71
C PHE A 11 -6.23 -21.82 13.51
N GLU A 12 -7.27 -21.42 12.79
CA GLU A 12 -7.14 -20.54 11.62
C GLU A 12 -6.80 -19.08 12.00
N ARG A 13 -7.00 -18.71 13.27
CA ARG A 13 -6.58 -17.44 13.86
C ARG A 13 -5.12 -17.41 14.28
N ASP A 14 -4.41 -18.54 14.25
CA ASP A 14 -2.97 -18.57 14.51
C ASP A 14 -2.26 -17.64 13.51
N LYS A 15 -1.34 -16.82 14.03
CA LYS A 15 -0.56 -15.86 13.23
C LYS A 15 0.33 -16.54 12.19
N ASN A 16 0.69 -17.80 12.41
CA ASN A 16 1.53 -18.62 11.52
C ASN A 16 0.70 -19.48 10.56
N TYR A 17 -0.63 -19.53 10.72
CA TYR A 17 -1.49 -20.30 9.82
C TYR A 17 -1.69 -19.58 8.48
N ILE A 18 -1.37 -20.28 7.40
CA ILE A 18 -1.64 -19.87 6.02
C ILE A 18 -2.90 -20.59 5.53
N HIS A 19 -3.93 -19.81 5.22
CA HIS A 19 -5.19 -20.35 4.71
C HIS A 19 -5.03 -20.83 3.25
N PRO A 20 -5.64 -21.96 2.83
CA PRO A 20 -5.46 -22.51 1.48
C PRO A 20 -5.77 -21.53 0.33
N ALA A 21 -6.78 -20.67 0.50
CA ALA A 21 -7.08 -19.62 -0.49
C ALA A 21 -5.94 -18.59 -0.65
N VAL A 22 -5.22 -18.31 0.44
CA VAL A 22 -4.08 -17.39 0.45
C VAL A 22 -2.85 -18.10 -0.12
N GLU A 23 -2.61 -19.35 0.25
CA GLU A 23 -1.55 -20.18 -0.36
C GLU A 23 -1.70 -20.28 -1.88
N HIS A 24 -2.93 -20.52 -2.36
CA HIS A 24 -3.20 -20.56 -3.80
C HIS A 24 -2.99 -19.20 -4.49
N ALA A 25 -3.43 -18.12 -3.84
CA ALA A 25 -3.20 -16.76 -4.33
C ALA A 25 -1.71 -16.39 -4.31
N TYR A 26 -0.93 -16.94 -3.38
CA TYR A 26 0.46 -16.60 -3.16
C TYR A 26 1.34 -16.90 -4.37
N THR A 27 1.23 -18.07 -5.00
CA THR A 27 1.99 -18.38 -6.21
C THR A 27 1.74 -17.36 -7.32
N THR A 28 0.47 -16.94 -7.48
CA THR A 28 0.11 -15.91 -8.48
C THR A 28 0.63 -14.54 -8.08
N ALA A 29 0.64 -14.22 -6.79
CA ALA A 29 1.15 -12.97 -6.25
C ALA A 29 2.66 -12.85 -6.46
N ASP A 30 3.43 -13.85 -6.05
CA ASP A 30 4.89 -13.89 -6.15
C ASP A 30 5.35 -13.71 -7.60
N GLU A 31 4.83 -14.51 -8.54
CA GLU A 31 5.16 -14.40 -9.97
C GLU A 31 4.81 -13.01 -10.54
N MET A 32 3.66 -12.46 -10.15
CA MET A 32 3.22 -11.16 -10.65
C MET A 32 4.07 -10.02 -10.09
N LEU A 33 4.34 -10.01 -8.79
CA LEU A 33 5.13 -8.95 -8.17
C LEU A 33 6.58 -9.00 -8.67
N ALA A 34 7.20 -10.17 -8.70
CA ALA A 34 8.56 -10.35 -9.19
C ALA A 34 8.71 -9.90 -10.66
N LYS A 35 7.74 -10.24 -11.51
CA LYS A 35 7.77 -9.84 -12.93
C LYS A 35 7.61 -8.34 -13.17
N ASN A 36 6.88 -7.63 -12.29
CA ASN A 36 6.56 -6.22 -12.49
C ASN A 36 7.41 -5.28 -11.63
N ALA A 37 8.22 -5.80 -10.71
CA ALA A 37 9.15 -5.00 -9.92
C ALA A 37 10.19 -4.32 -10.79
N ILE A 38 10.53 -3.07 -10.45
CA ILE A 38 11.59 -2.33 -11.13
C ILE A 38 12.93 -3.02 -10.82
N ASP A 39 13.67 -3.40 -11.85
CA ASP A 39 15.04 -3.89 -11.70
C ASP A 39 16.02 -2.72 -11.56
N PRO A 40 16.67 -2.53 -10.40
CA PRO A 40 17.69 -1.48 -10.19
C PRO A 40 18.78 -1.44 -11.26
N ARG A 41 19.11 -2.59 -11.88
CA ARG A 41 20.18 -2.71 -12.89
C ARG A 41 19.86 -2.00 -14.20
N THR A 42 18.60 -1.66 -14.43
CA THR A 42 18.17 -0.85 -15.58
C THR A 42 18.57 0.63 -15.47
N PHE A 43 18.95 1.10 -14.27
CA PHE A 43 19.32 2.49 -14.01
C PHE A 43 20.84 2.69 -14.09
N THR A 44 21.37 2.50 -15.29
CA THR A 44 22.83 2.54 -15.55
C THR A 44 23.51 3.82 -15.10
N GLU A 45 22.78 4.94 -15.00
CA GLU A 45 23.25 6.24 -14.54
C GLU A 45 23.75 6.24 -13.09
N TYR A 46 23.33 5.28 -12.26
CA TYR A 46 23.85 5.15 -10.90
C TYR A 46 25.21 4.45 -10.83
N GLY A 47 25.61 3.74 -11.89
CA GLY A 47 26.82 2.93 -11.95
C GLY A 47 26.70 1.61 -11.18
N THR A 48 27.31 0.56 -11.71
CA THR A 48 27.22 -0.81 -11.20
C THR A 48 27.61 -0.92 -9.73
N GLU A 49 28.68 -0.24 -9.29
CA GLU A 49 29.14 -0.30 -7.90
C GLU A 49 28.07 0.19 -6.89
N ASN A 50 27.37 1.29 -7.21
CA ASN A 50 26.32 1.81 -6.33
C ASN A 50 25.11 0.88 -6.29
N ILE A 51 24.74 0.28 -7.43
CA ILE A 51 23.63 -0.67 -7.53
C ILE A 51 23.94 -1.93 -6.72
N GLU A 52 25.13 -2.50 -6.88
CA GLU A 52 25.53 -3.71 -6.14
C GLU A 52 25.63 -3.45 -4.63
N ARG A 53 26.11 -2.26 -4.21
CA ARG A 53 26.08 -1.87 -2.79
C ARG A 53 24.66 -1.82 -2.24
N ASP A 54 23.71 -1.35 -3.03
CA ASP A 54 22.31 -1.27 -2.64
C ASP A 54 21.64 -2.63 -2.59
N LEU A 55 21.92 -3.52 -3.55
CA LEU A 55 21.47 -4.91 -3.52
C LEU A 55 22.07 -5.69 -2.34
N ALA A 56 23.33 -5.45 -1.99
CA ALA A 56 23.94 -6.03 -0.79
C ALA A 56 23.25 -5.55 0.52
N ARG A 57 22.73 -4.31 0.54
CA ARG A 57 21.92 -3.83 1.67
C ARG A 57 20.57 -4.53 1.75
N VAL A 58 19.95 -4.80 0.61
CA VAL A 58 18.71 -5.60 0.53
C VAL A 58 18.95 -6.98 1.10
N GLU A 59 19.98 -7.68 0.62
CA GLU A 59 20.32 -9.03 1.09
C GLU A 59 20.56 -9.07 2.61
N LYS A 60 21.27 -8.06 3.15
CA LYS A 60 21.50 -7.95 4.60
C LYS A 60 20.20 -7.77 5.39
N LYS A 61 19.25 -6.97 4.88
CA LYS A 61 17.95 -6.80 5.52
C LYS A 61 17.12 -8.07 5.42
N GLU A 62 17.10 -8.71 4.26
CA GLU A 62 16.33 -9.93 3.98
C GLU A 62 16.76 -11.11 4.87
N ARG A 63 18.07 -11.30 5.11
CA ARG A 63 18.57 -12.33 6.03
C ARG A 63 18.07 -12.18 7.48
N GLY A 64 17.59 -11.00 7.85
CA GLY A 64 16.97 -10.74 9.16
C GLY A 64 15.50 -11.13 9.23
N PHE A 65 14.86 -11.47 8.10
CA PHE A 65 13.45 -11.86 8.04
C PHE A 65 13.31 -13.38 7.94
N THR A 66 12.62 -13.95 8.91
CA THR A 66 12.06 -15.31 8.79
C THR A 66 10.82 -15.26 7.89
N PRO A 67 10.63 -16.21 6.96
CA PRO A 67 9.39 -16.34 6.19
C PRO A 67 8.24 -16.65 7.15
N GLU A 68 7.55 -15.61 7.59
CA GLU A 68 6.39 -15.69 8.46
C GLU A 68 5.13 -15.64 7.61
N ALA A 69 4.05 -16.28 8.07
CA ALA A 69 2.78 -16.23 7.36
C ALA A 69 2.36 -14.78 7.09
N THR A 70 2.65 -13.83 7.98
CA THR A 70 2.41 -12.40 7.74
C THR A 70 2.99 -11.88 6.42
N LYS A 71 4.18 -12.34 6.01
CA LYS A 71 4.78 -11.97 4.72
C LYS A 71 3.97 -12.51 3.54
N VAL A 72 3.55 -13.79 3.61
CA VAL A 72 2.70 -14.43 2.59
C VAL A 72 1.38 -13.66 2.41
N TYR A 73 0.74 -13.29 3.52
CA TYR A 73 -0.49 -12.51 3.47
C TYR A 73 -0.25 -11.10 2.90
N ALA A 74 0.83 -10.42 3.32
CA ALA A 74 1.17 -9.08 2.83
C ALA A 74 1.41 -9.07 1.31
N GLU A 75 2.18 -10.03 0.79
CA GLU A 75 2.44 -10.16 -0.65
C GLU A 75 1.15 -10.44 -1.44
N VAL A 76 0.23 -11.25 -0.91
CA VAL A 76 -1.08 -11.45 -1.55
C VAL A 76 -1.91 -10.16 -1.56
N LEU A 77 -1.95 -9.39 -0.46
CA LEU A 77 -2.64 -8.11 -0.44
C LEU A 77 -2.02 -7.12 -1.43
N GLU A 78 -0.70 -7.06 -1.46
CA GLU A 78 0.04 -6.20 -2.37
C GLU A 78 -0.28 -6.52 -3.83
N ALA A 79 -0.27 -7.80 -4.19
CA ALA A 79 -0.65 -8.26 -5.52
C ALA A 79 -2.09 -7.87 -5.87
N ILE A 80 -3.05 -8.07 -4.94
CA ILE A 80 -4.43 -7.65 -5.13
C ILE A 80 -4.51 -6.14 -5.37
N LEU A 81 -3.84 -5.32 -4.56
CA LEU A 81 -3.81 -3.87 -4.71
C LEU A 81 -3.21 -3.47 -6.06
N TYR A 82 -2.04 -4.00 -6.41
CA TYR A 82 -1.35 -3.72 -7.67
C TYR A 82 -2.25 -4.01 -8.89
N ASP A 83 -2.90 -5.18 -8.90
CA ASP A 83 -3.79 -5.59 -9.98
C ASP A 83 -5.09 -4.77 -10.01
N GLN A 84 -5.71 -4.51 -8.86
CA GLN A 84 -7.01 -3.85 -8.75
C GLN A 84 -6.96 -2.33 -8.87
N ILE A 85 -5.82 -1.68 -8.58
CA ILE A 85 -5.60 -0.27 -8.93
C ILE A 85 -5.83 -0.07 -10.43
N ARG A 86 -5.24 -0.93 -11.27
CA ARG A 86 -5.35 -0.82 -12.74
C ARG A 86 -6.62 -1.45 -13.30
N ARG A 87 -6.91 -2.72 -12.98
CA ARG A 87 -8.03 -3.47 -13.57
C ARG A 87 -9.36 -3.10 -12.93
N GLY A 88 -9.41 -3.16 -11.60
CA GLY A 88 -10.59 -2.85 -10.81
C GLY A 88 -10.89 -1.36 -10.68
N LYS A 89 -9.95 -0.50 -11.10
CA LYS A 89 -10.05 0.96 -10.99
C LYS A 89 -10.36 1.38 -9.55
N TRP A 90 -9.77 0.69 -8.57
CA TRP A 90 -9.98 0.97 -7.15
C TRP A 90 -9.63 2.42 -6.78
N PHE A 91 -8.71 3.04 -7.52
CA PHE A 91 -8.31 4.44 -7.36
C PHE A 91 -8.75 5.31 -8.55
N GLY A 92 -9.83 4.92 -9.23
CA GLY A 92 -10.35 5.63 -10.40
C GLY A 92 -9.62 5.29 -11.71
N LYS A 93 -10.15 5.78 -12.83
CA LYS A 93 -9.67 5.43 -14.18
C LYS A 93 -8.30 6.03 -14.53
N LYS A 94 -7.88 7.05 -13.80
CA LYS A 94 -6.65 7.81 -14.03
C LYS A 94 -5.50 7.42 -13.11
N ALA A 95 -5.69 6.38 -12.29
CA ALA A 95 -4.66 5.83 -11.43
C ALA A 95 -3.91 4.68 -12.10
N SER A 96 -2.61 4.62 -11.86
CA SER A 96 -1.74 3.50 -12.21
C SER A 96 -0.93 3.06 -11.00
N ALA A 97 -0.61 1.77 -10.93
CA ALA A 97 0.28 1.20 -9.92
C ALA A 97 1.63 0.87 -10.56
N ILE A 98 2.70 1.20 -9.85
CA ILE A 98 4.07 0.86 -10.20
C ILE A 98 4.63 0.06 -9.03
N LYS A 99 5.03 -1.19 -9.26
CA LYS A 99 5.70 -2.01 -8.25
C LYS A 99 7.13 -1.48 -8.09
N THR A 100 7.53 -1.20 -6.86
CA THR A 100 8.85 -0.64 -6.58
C THR A 100 9.97 -1.66 -6.80
N SER A 101 11.21 -1.17 -6.77
CA SER A 101 12.37 -2.05 -6.74
C SER A 101 12.51 -2.75 -5.39
N VAL A 102 13.20 -3.89 -5.36
CA VAL A 102 13.55 -4.57 -4.10
C VAL A 102 14.34 -3.68 -3.14
N PHE A 103 15.08 -2.70 -3.66
CA PHE A 103 15.75 -1.71 -2.82
C PHE A 103 14.76 -0.77 -2.15
N ASP A 104 13.83 -0.20 -2.91
CA ASP A 104 12.86 0.76 -2.39
C ASP A 104 11.85 0.11 -1.43
N ASP A 105 11.51 -1.15 -1.69
CA ASP A 105 10.72 -2.01 -0.80
C ASP A 105 11.44 -2.21 0.55
N TYR A 106 12.59 -2.91 0.55
CA TYR A 106 13.28 -3.26 1.79
C TYR A 106 13.93 -2.06 2.50
N VAL A 107 14.43 -1.07 1.77
CA VAL A 107 15.21 0.04 2.33
C VAL A 107 14.35 1.25 2.63
N ASN A 108 13.50 1.67 1.68
CA ASN A 108 12.66 2.85 1.81
C ASN A 108 11.24 2.54 2.32
N GLY A 109 10.84 1.26 2.36
CA GLY A 109 9.55 0.82 2.89
C GLY A 109 8.38 1.11 1.95
N SER A 110 8.64 1.19 0.65
CA SER A 110 7.65 1.54 -0.37
C SER A 110 7.35 0.32 -1.22
N ASP A 111 6.16 -0.27 -1.10
CA ASP A 111 5.78 -1.48 -1.83
C ASP A 111 5.24 -1.13 -3.24
N ILE A 112 4.32 -0.17 -3.30
CA ILE A 112 3.70 0.29 -4.54
C ILE A 112 3.78 1.82 -4.61
N ILE A 113 3.98 2.36 -5.82
CA ILE A 113 3.76 3.77 -6.10
C ILE A 113 2.45 3.89 -6.88
N LEU A 114 1.51 4.61 -6.27
CA LEU A 114 0.29 5.03 -6.91
C LEU A 114 0.57 6.33 -7.67
N GLU A 115 0.43 6.28 -8.98
CA GLU A 115 0.55 7.43 -9.87
C GLU A 115 -0.85 7.90 -10.28
N LEU A 116 -1.18 9.12 -9.90
CA LEU A 116 -2.48 9.75 -10.08
C LEU A 116 -2.38 10.89 -11.09
N GLU A 117 -3.15 10.82 -12.17
CA GLU A 117 -3.21 11.92 -13.15
C GLU A 117 -4.34 12.89 -12.81
N GLU A 118 -3.98 14.17 -12.70
CA GLU A 118 -4.91 15.28 -12.48
C GLU A 118 -5.71 15.65 -13.74
N VAL A 119 -6.70 16.53 -13.56
CA VAL A 119 -7.41 17.16 -14.69
C VAL A 119 -6.45 17.93 -15.61
N SER A 120 -5.44 18.57 -15.04
CA SER A 120 -4.36 19.29 -15.74
C SER A 120 -3.33 18.38 -16.42
N ARG A 121 -3.49 17.05 -16.37
CA ARG A 121 -2.54 16.03 -16.87
C ARG A 121 -1.18 16.01 -16.14
N THR A 122 -1.08 16.71 -15.03
CA THR A 122 0.07 16.59 -14.12
C THR A 122 -0.06 15.33 -13.29
N LEU A 123 1.07 14.70 -12.98
CA LEU A 123 1.12 13.46 -12.20
C LEU A 123 1.38 13.78 -10.71
N SER A 124 0.69 13.07 -9.83
CA SER A 124 0.96 13.00 -8.39
C SER A 124 1.38 11.57 -8.06
N HIS A 125 2.35 11.45 -7.17
CA HIS A 125 2.88 10.16 -6.73
C HIS A 125 2.64 9.99 -5.23
N LEU A 126 2.08 8.84 -4.87
CA LEU A 126 1.84 8.43 -3.49
C LEU A 126 2.47 7.06 -3.28
N SER A 127 3.33 6.94 -2.29
CA SER A 127 3.88 5.64 -1.89
C SER A 127 2.91 4.92 -0.96
N LEU A 128 2.61 3.68 -1.29
CA LEU A 128 1.81 2.77 -0.49
C LEU A 128 2.74 1.77 0.20
N SER A 129 2.68 1.74 1.53
CA SER A 129 3.27 0.70 2.35
C SER A 129 2.19 -0.30 2.72
N VAL A 130 2.25 -1.52 2.22
CA VAL A 130 1.21 -2.53 2.37
C VAL A 130 1.58 -3.46 3.51
N ASP A 131 0.72 -3.58 4.51
CA ASP A 131 0.85 -4.55 5.60
C ASP A 131 -0.43 -5.35 5.77
N VAL A 132 -0.30 -6.53 6.38
CA VAL A 132 -1.45 -7.27 6.91
C VAL A 132 -1.31 -7.31 8.41
N THR A 133 -2.33 -6.83 9.11
CA THR A 133 -2.33 -6.84 10.57
C THR A 133 -3.12 -8.03 11.10
N PHE A 134 -2.49 -8.75 12.02
CA PHE A 134 -3.07 -9.87 12.75
C PHE A 134 -3.54 -9.42 14.16
N GLY A 135 -3.66 -8.10 14.37
CA GLY A 135 -3.93 -7.48 15.68
C GLY A 135 -3.91 -5.94 15.62
N THR A 136 -3.46 -5.28 16.69
CA THR A 136 -3.55 -3.79 16.83
C THR A 136 -2.21 -3.06 16.95
N THR A 137 -1.06 -3.72 16.74
CA THR A 137 0.24 -3.20 17.24
C THR A 137 1.38 -3.15 16.23
N THR A 138 1.14 -3.34 14.93
CA THR A 138 2.23 -3.57 13.97
C THR A 138 2.66 -2.32 13.19
N GLU A 139 1.81 -1.29 13.05
CA GLU A 139 2.11 -0.15 12.15
C GLU A 139 2.89 1.03 12.80
N GLU A 140 3.10 1.03 14.12
CA GLU A 140 3.66 2.18 14.86
C GLU A 140 5.01 2.66 14.32
N LYS A 141 5.90 1.73 13.92
CA LYS A 141 7.23 2.06 13.40
C LYS A 141 7.15 2.81 12.06
N LYS A 142 6.22 2.43 11.19
CA LYS A 142 6.02 3.09 9.89
C LYS A 142 5.49 4.51 10.10
N PHE A 143 4.49 4.67 10.96
CA PHE A 143 3.97 6.00 11.33
C PHE A 143 5.02 6.88 12.02
N ALA A 144 5.85 6.32 12.91
CA ALA A 144 6.96 7.04 13.53
C ALA A 144 8.00 7.54 12.50
N MET A 145 8.31 6.71 11.49
CA MET A 145 9.20 7.11 10.40
C MET A 145 8.60 8.23 9.55
N ILE A 146 7.31 8.11 9.19
CA ILE A 146 6.59 9.16 8.45
C ILE A 146 6.62 10.47 9.23
N LYS A 147 6.30 10.43 10.52
CA LYS A 147 6.35 11.61 11.40
C LYS A 147 7.74 12.23 11.43
N LYS A 148 8.79 11.41 11.60
CA LYS A 148 10.19 11.87 11.59
C LYS A 148 10.56 12.57 10.29
N ASN A 149 10.11 12.05 9.14
CA ASN A 149 10.37 12.68 7.85
C ASN A 149 9.67 14.04 7.75
N ILE A 150 8.40 14.13 8.16
CA ILE A 150 7.68 15.42 8.22
C ILE A 150 8.41 16.40 9.14
N ASP A 151 8.83 15.95 10.34
CA ASP A 151 9.59 16.76 11.30
C ASP A 151 10.92 17.28 10.72
N ALA A 152 11.55 16.51 9.83
CA ALA A 152 12.75 16.92 9.08
C ALA A 152 12.45 17.86 7.89
N GLY A 153 11.19 18.06 7.52
CA GLY A 153 10.81 18.81 6.31
C GLY A 153 11.06 18.02 5.02
N THR A 154 11.18 16.70 5.11
CA THR A 154 11.32 15.77 3.99
C THR A 154 10.07 14.87 3.91
N LEU A 155 10.01 13.99 2.91
CA LEU A 155 9.07 12.86 2.86
C LEU A 155 9.82 11.62 2.37
N GLY A 156 9.10 10.59 1.94
CA GLY A 156 9.68 9.40 1.34
C GLY A 156 10.47 9.70 0.06
N GLU A 157 11.32 8.74 -0.28
CA GLU A 157 12.16 8.75 -1.47
C GLU A 157 12.02 7.41 -2.17
N ILE A 158 11.96 7.46 -3.50
CA ILE A 158 12.06 6.28 -4.36
C ILE A 158 13.30 6.47 -5.20
N LYS A 159 14.29 5.61 -4.99
CA LYS A 159 15.59 5.71 -5.68
C LYS A 159 15.47 5.24 -7.12
N TYR A 160 14.86 4.07 -7.34
CA TYR A 160 14.72 3.47 -8.66
C TYR A 160 13.28 3.66 -9.14
N PHE A 161 12.96 4.86 -9.64
CA PHE A 161 11.64 5.17 -10.15
C PHE A 161 11.63 5.34 -11.67
N HIS A 162 10.64 4.71 -12.31
CA HIS A 162 10.35 4.87 -13.72
C HIS A 162 8.84 5.07 -13.91
N SER A 163 8.46 6.16 -14.56
CA SER A 163 7.07 6.43 -14.97
C SER A 163 6.94 6.27 -16.48
N GLU A 164 6.19 5.27 -16.92
CA GLU A 164 5.84 5.09 -18.33
C GLU A 164 4.99 6.27 -18.85
N ARG A 165 4.08 6.81 -18.01
CA ARG A 165 3.16 7.89 -18.39
C ARG A 165 3.84 9.25 -18.45
N GLY A 166 4.74 9.52 -17.51
CA GLY A 166 5.47 10.77 -17.41
C GLY A 166 6.78 10.80 -18.20
N GLY A 167 7.25 9.63 -18.67
CA GLY A 167 8.55 9.50 -19.35
C GLY A 167 9.75 9.84 -18.45
N PHE A 168 9.58 9.84 -17.13
CA PHE A 168 10.61 10.19 -16.15
C PHE A 168 11.25 8.91 -15.59
N GLN A 169 12.58 8.88 -15.60
CA GLN A 169 13.39 7.85 -14.96
C GLN A 169 14.41 8.51 -14.04
N GLY A 170 14.51 8.01 -12.81
CA GLY A 170 15.48 8.46 -11.83
C GLY A 170 14.91 8.42 -10.43
N LYS A 171 15.44 9.27 -9.54
CA LYS A 171 15.03 9.33 -8.15
C LYS A 171 13.85 10.29 -7.96
N LEU A 172 12.77 9.81 -7.34
CA LEU A 172 11.71 10.66 -6.79
C LEU A 172 12.02 11.03 -5.35
N SER A 173 11.88 12.31 -5.04
CA SER A 173 12.02 12.84 -3.68
C SER A 173 10.72 13.49 -3.24
N LYS A 174 10.51 13.58 -1.92
CA LYS A 174 9.31 14.18 -1.32
C LYS A 174 8.01 13.45 -1.74
N VAL A 175 8.05 12.12 -1.76
CA VAL A 175 6.87 11.29 -2.04
C VAL A 175 6.12 11.07 -0.73
N PRO A 176 4.85 11.49 -0.58
CA PRO A 176 4.02 11.11 0.55
C PRO A 176 3.94 9.59 0.69
N GLN A 177 3.94 9.10 1.92
CA GLN A 177 3.83 7.68 2.21
C GLN A 177 2.62 7.45 3.11
N VAL A 178 1.86 6.41 2.82
CA VAL A 178 0.71 5.96 3.62
C VAL A 178 0.82 4.47 3.88
N VAL A 179 0.24 4.02 4.99
CA VAL A 179 0.19 2.61 5.36
C VAL A 179 -1.19 2.06 5.03
N ILE A 180 -1.25 0.94 4.32
CA ILE A 180 -2.51 0.23 4.04
C ILE A 180 -2.48 -1.06 4.84
N GLY A 181 -3.54 -1.29 5.62
CA GLY A 181 -3.75 -2.54 6.34
C GLY A 181 -5.12 -3.13 5.99
N VAL A 182 -5.25 -4.45 6.08
CA VAL A 182 -6.56 -5.13 6.10
C VAL A 182 -6.56 -6.27 7.12
N GLU A 183 -7.73 -6.61 7.64
CA GLU A 183 -7.88 -7.78 8.53
C GLU A 183 -7.59 -9.09 7.78
N LYS A 184 -6.97 -10.05 8.47
CA LYS A 184 -6.67 -11.40 7.93
C LYS A 184 -7.91 -12.05 7.30
N GLU A 185 -9.05 -11.99 7.99
CA GLU A 185 -10.32 -12.57 7.57
C GLU A 185 -10.81 -11.96 6.25
N LEU A 186 -10.69 -10.63 6.11
CA LEU A 186 -11.06 -9.92 4.91
C LEU A 186 -10.13 -10.28 3.76
N LEU A 187 -8.82 -10.34 4.01
CA LEU A 187 -7.84 -10.75 3.01
C LEU A 187 -8.06 -12.18 2.51
N ILE A 188 -8.42 -13.14 3.38
CA ILE A 188 -8.73 -14.51 2.94
C ILE A 188 -9.88 -14.50 1.92
N LYS A 189 -10.91 -13.68 2.15
CA LYS A 189 -12.04 -13.52 1.23
C LYS A 189 -11.59 -12.89 -0.09
N LEU A 190 -10.79 -11.83 -0.03
CA LEU A 190 -10.26 -11.17 -1.23
C LEU A 190 -9.34 -12.09 -2.04
N ALA A 191 -8.48 -12.86 -1.39
CA ALA A 191 -7.61 -13.85 -2.01
C ALA A 191 -8.42 -14.91 -2.75
N GLY A 192 -9.47 -15.45 -2.12
CA GLY A 192 -10.37 -16.41 -2.75
C GLY A 192 -11.13 -15.86 -3.97
N LEU A 193 -11.49 -14.57 -3.95
CA LEU A 193 -12.11 -13.89 -5.09
C LEU A 193 -11.10 -13.61 -6.22
N TRP A 194 -9.87 -13.22 -5.87
CA TRP A 194 -8.83 -12.81 -6.82
C TRP A 194 -8.19 -13.99 -7.54
N ALA A 195 -7.91 -15.07 -6.82
CA ALA A 195 -7.24 -16.25 -7.33
C ALA A 195 -8.23 -17.39 -7.67
N ASP A 196 -9.45 -17.10 -8.15
CA ASP A 196 -10.51 -18.08 -8.41
C ASP A 196 -9.99 -19.45 -8.92
N LYS A 197 -10.65 -20.55 -8.54
CA LYS A 197 -10.26 -22.00 -8.57
C LYS A 197 -9.50 -22.54 -9.79
N HIS A 198 -9.37 -21.77 -10.86
CA HIS A 198 -8.70 -22.10 -12.11
C HIS A 198 -7.62 -21.08 -12.54
N GLY A 199 -7.24 -20.11 -11.70
CA GLY A 199 -6.26 -19.06 -12.04
C GLY A 199 -6.73 -18.07 -13.12
N ARG A 200 -8.03 -18.04 -13.43
CA ARG A 200 -8.60 -17.21 -14.50
C ARG A 200 -9.09 -15.87 -13.93
N LYS A 201 -8.31 -14.81 -14.18
CA LYS A 201 -8.56 -13.41 -13.73
C LYS A 201 -9.90 -12.78 -14.14
N THR A 202 -10.72 -13.45 -14.97
CA THR A 202 -11.84 -12.81 -15.69
C THR A 202 -13.19 -12.93 -15.01
N GLU A 203 -13.52 -14.05 -14.35
CA GLU A 203 -14.89 -14.34 -13.91
C GLU A 203 -15.33 -13.50 -12.69
N ASN A 204 -14.41 -13.16 -11.77
CA ASN A 204 -14.72 -12.38 -10.55
C ASN A 204 -14.20 -10.94 -10.56
N SER A 205 -13.71 -10.46 -11.71
CA SER A 205 -13.11 -9.12 -11.82
C SER A 205 -14.11 -8.00 -11.49
N GLU A 206 -15.38 -8.15 -11.87
CA GLU A 206 -16.45 -7.21 -11.53
C GLU A 206 -16.78 -7.22 -10.04
N THR A 207 -16.77 -8.40 -9.40
CA THR A 207 -17.00 -8.55 -7.96
C THR A 207 -15.92 -7.85 -7.14
N LEU A 208 -14.64 -8.01 -7.52
CA LEU A 208 -13.54 -7.28 -6.87
C LEU A 208 -13.59 -5.78 -7.18
N ALA A 209 -13.92 -5.39 -8.41
CA ALA A 209 -14.05 -3.98 -8.79
C ALA A 209 -15.18 -3.26 -8.04
N ALA A 210 -16.23 -3.98 -7.62
CA ALA A 210 -17.33 -3.45 -6.81
C ALA A 210 -17.16 -3.68 -5.30
N HIS A 211 -16.11 -4.37 -4.86
CA HIS A 211 -15.95 -4.78 -3.46
C HIS A 211 -15.86 -3.56 -2.52
N PRO A 212 -16.61 -3.53 -1.39
CA PRO A 212 -16.62 -2.37 -0.47
C PRO A 212 -15.25 -1.99 0.11
N VAL A 213 -14.33 -2.95 0.21
CA VAL A 213 -12.97 -2.73 0.76
C VAL A 213 -12.22 -1.59 0.06
N GLN A 214 -12.45 -1.37 -1.24
CA GLN A 214 -11.78 -0.28 -1.96
C GLN A 214 -12.11 1.09 -1.34
N ARG A 215 -13.34 1.26 -0.86
CA ARG A 215 -13.80 2.51 -0.24
C ARG A 215 -13.21 2.67 1.16
N LEU A 216 -13.07 1.57 1.91
CA LEU A 216 -12.39 1.55 3.19
C LEU A 216 -10.92 1.99 3.04
N ILE A 217 -10.18 1.36 2.11
CA ILE A 217 -8.78 1.69 1.82
C ILE A 217 -8.64 3.17 1.40
N LEU A 218 -9.51 3.66 0.51
CA LEU A 218 -9.50 5.07 0.10
C LEU A 218 -9.74 6.02 1.30
N ALA A 219 -10.69 5.68 2.18
CA ALA A 219 -10.99 6.47 3.37
C ALA A 219 -9.82 6.47 4.37
N GLU A 220 -9.13 5.34 4.55
CA GLU A 220 -7.93 5.22 5.39
C GLU A 220 -6.78 6.08 4.88
N ILE A 221 -6.51 6.02 3.56
CA ILE A 221 -5.47 6.82 2.93
C ILE A 221 -5.80 8.30 3.07
N LEU A 222 -7.05 8.69 2.82
CA LEU A 222 -7.49 10.08 2.95
C LEU A 222 -7.32 10.60 4.38
N LEU A 223 -7.73 9.80 5.38
CA LEU A 223 -7.58 10.13 6.79
C LEU A 223 -6.11 10.35 7.17
N GLN A 224 -5.21 9.48 6.69
CA GLN A 224 -3.77 9.62 6.92
C GLN A 224 -3.22 10.90 6.28
N LEU A 225 -3.51 11.15 5.00
CA LEU A 225 -3.02 12.33 4.30
C LEU A 225 -3.52 13.64 4.93
N GLN A 226 -4.80 13.70 5.30
CA GLN A 226 -5.38 14.86 5.99
C GLN A 226 -4.69 15.09 7.34
N THR A 227 -4.43 14.01 8.09
CA THR A 227 -3.70 14.09 9.37
C THR A 227 -2.27 14.59 9.15
N PHE A 228 -1.56 14.07 8.15
CA PHE A 228 -0.18 14.48 7.85
C PHE A 228 -0.09 15.92 7.35
N ARG A 229 -1.05 16.37 6.53
CA ARG A 229 -1.18 17.77 6.11
C ARG A 229 -1.32 18.71 7.31
N ILE A 230 -2.28 18.43 8.20
CA ILE A 230 -2.52 19.22 9.42
C ILE A 230 -1.26 19.21 10.31
N TYR A 231 -0.64 18.04 10.48
CA TYR A 231 0.58 17.95 11.26
C TYR A 231 1.73 18.76 10.66
N ALA A 232 1.96 18.67 9.35
CA ALA A 232 2.99 19.44 8.66
C ALA A 232 2.75 20.96 8.83
N GLU A 233 1.52 21.43 8.68
CA GLU A 233 1.15 22.83 8.89
C GLU A 233 1.44 23.29 10.33
N THR A 234 0.99 22.51 11.33
CA THR A 234 1.20 22.85 12.74
C THR A 234 2.68 22.78 13.16
N ALA A 235 3.46 21.88 12.57
CA ALA A 235 4.90 21.77 12.73
C ALA A 235 5.70 22.80 11.91
N LYS A 236 5.02 23.76 11.26
CA LYS A 236 5.59 24.83 10.41
C LYS A 236 6.38 24.31 9.21
N LYS A 237 5.99 23.16 8.67
CA LYS A 237 6.55 22.51 7.48
C LYS A 237 5.69 22.83 6.25
N ASN A 238 5.44 24.12 6.04
CA ASN A 238 4.48 24.63 5.06
C ASN A 238 4.79 24.21 3.61
N SER A 239 6.04 23.91 3.28
CA SER A 239 6.42 23.41 1.95
C SER A 239 5.91 22.00 1.64
N LEU A 240 5.50 21.24 2.65
CA LEU A 240 4.92 19.90 2.49
C LEU A 240 3.41 19.92 2.30
N VAL A 241 2.73 20.98 2.76
CA VAL A 241 1.26 21.10 2.72
C VAL A 241 0.69 20.94 1.31
N PRO A 242 1.20 21.63 0.27
CA PRO A 242 0.68 21.48 -1.09
C PRO A 242 0.86 20.06 -1.67
N ILE A 243 1.88 19.33 -1.20
CA ILE A 243 2.15 17.96 -1.66
C ILE A 243 1.02 17.03 -1.19
N TYR A 244 0.59 17.16 0.06
CA TYR A 244 -0.53 16.39 0.59
C TYR A 244 -1.87 16.81 0.00
N GLU A 245 -2.13 18.13 -0.12
CA GLU A 245 -3.39 18.67 -0.67
C GLU A 245 -3.67 18.14 -2.07
N LYS A 246 -2.62 18.00 -2.88
CA LYS A 246 -2.70 17.42 -4.22
C LYS A 246 -3.33 16.02 -4.22
N SER A 247 -2.79 15.09 -3.41
CA SER A 247 -3.30 13.72 -3.33
C SER A 247 -4.67 13.65 -2.64
N ILE A 248 -4.90 14.50 -1.63
CA ILE A 248 -6.20 14.61 -0.94
C ILE A 248 -7.32 14.95 -1.93
N ASN A 249 -7.13 16.00 -2.73
CA ASN A 249 -8.14 16.46 -3.68
C ASN A 249 -8.55 15.37 -4.68
N ILE A 250 -7.56 14.64 -5.22
CA ILE A 250 -7.80 13.55 -6.17
C ILE A 250 -8.58 12.40 -5.49
N LEU A 251 -8.19 12.01 -4.28
CA LEU A 251 -8.84 10.92 -3.56
C LEU A 251 -10.24 11.27 -3.09
N GLU A 252 -10.51 12.53 -2.71
CA GLU A 252 -11.85 13.02 -2.39
C GLU A 252 -12.78 12.96 -3.60
N GLU A 253 -12.29 13.27 -4.81
CA GLU A 253 -13.04 13.11 -6.04
C GLU A 253 -13.38 11.64 -6.31
N ILE A 254 -12.38 10.76 -6.24
CA ILE A 254 -12.56 9.31 -6.45
C ILE A 254 -13.57 8.72 -5.45
N LEU A 255 -13.46 9.09 -4.17
CA LEU A 255 -14.35 8.59 -3.12
C LEU A 255 -15.79 9.08 -3.35
N ARG A 256 -15.97 10.32 -3.80
CA ARG A 256 -17.28 10.89 -4.15
C ARG A 256 -17.92 10.13 -5.31
N GLU A 257 -17.17 9.79 -6.34
CA GLU A 257 -17.64 8.99 -7.48
C GLU A 257 -18.06 7.56 -7.06
N LYS A 258 -17.34 6.96 -6.11
CA LYS A 258 -17.59 5.58 -5.63
C LYS A 258 -18.71 5.47 -4.60
N GLY A 259 -19.21 6.60 -4.11
CA GLY A 259 -20.25 6.67 -3.07
C GLY A 259 -19.71 6.58 -1.64
N ALA A 260 -20.55 6.97 -0.69
CA ALA A 260 -20.17 7.07 0.71
C ALA A 260 -19.80 5.72 1.33
N VAL A 261 -18.80 5.73 2.23
CA VAL A 261 -18.53 4.62 3.13
C VAL A 261 -19.51 4.70 4.29
N SER A 262 -20.15 3.58 4.66
CA SER A 262 -21.00 3.59 5.85
C SER A 262 -20.14 3.83 7.09
N MET A 263 -20.57 4.75 7.96
CA MET A 263 -19.93 4.97 9.25
C MET A 263 -19.92 3.70 10.13
N GLY A 264 -20.85 2.77 9.89
CA GLY A 264 -20.86 1.45 10.54
C GLY A 264 -19.69 0.58 10.09
N ASP A 265 -19.37 0.58 8.79
CA ASP A 265 -18.26 -0.20 8.23
C ASP A 265 -16.93 0.28 8.80
N LEU A 266 -16.72 1.61 8.88
CA LEU A 266 -15.49 2.21 9.43
C LEU A 266 -15.31 1.95 10.93
N ARG A 267 -16.39 1.97 11.72
CA ARG A 267 -16.31 1.79 13.19
C ARG A 267 -16.07 0.36 13.61
N ASN A 268 -16.51 -0.60 12.80
CA ASN A 268 -16.39 -2.02 13.09
C ASN A 268 -15.09 -2.62 12.56
N ASP A 269 -14.38 -1.91 11.69
CA ASP A 269 -13.08 -2.32 11.18
C ASP A 269 -11.96 -2.03 12.22
N LYS A 270 -11.27 -3.08 12.64
CA LYS A 270 -10.24 -3.01 13.67
C LYS A 270 -8.97 -2.35 13.14
N VAL A 271 -8.67 -2.52 11.84
CA VAL A 271 -7.49 -1.93 11.21
C VAL A 271 -7.66 -0.44 11.08
N PHE A 272 -8.81 0.01 10.59
CA PHE A 272 -9.19 1.42 10.56
C PHE A 272 -9.04 2.05 11.95
N THR A 273 -9.52 1.34 12.99
CA THR A 273 -9.42 1.79 14.37
C THR A 273 -7.96 1.86 14.84
N ALA A 274 -7.12 0.86 14.52
CA ALA A 274 -5.70 0.83 14.86
C ALA A 274 -4.89 1.93 14.14
N ILE A 275 -5.17 2.17 12.85
CA ILE A 275 -4.61 3.28 12.09
C ILE A 275 -5.01 4.60 12.74
N ARG A 276 -6.29 4.79 13.07
CA ARG A 276 -6.77 6.01 13.74
C ARG A 276 -6.11 6.24 15.10
N GLU A 277 -5.85 5.17 15.84
CA GLU A 277 -5.13 5.24 17.12
C GLU A 277 -3.67 5.66 16.89
N SER A 278 -2.98 5.03 15.95
CA SER A 278 -1.60 5.36 15.57
C SER A 278 -1.47 6.81 15.14
N LEU A 279 -2.46 7.33 14.38
CA LEU A 279 -2.50 8.72 13.94
C LEU A 279 -2.60 9.74 15.09
N LYS A 280 -2.95 9.34 16.33
CA LYS A 280 -2.92 10.26 17.48
C LYS A 280 -1.52 10.78 17.78
N MET A 281 -0.45 10.07 17.39
CA MET A 281 0.93 10.54 17.58
C MET A 281 1.27 11.83 16.79
N PHE A 282 0.45 12.17 15.80
CA PHE A 282 0.55 13.40 15.01
C PHE A 282 -0.24 14.56 15.64
N LYS A 283 -0.88 14.35 16.79
CA LYS A 283 -1.46 15.44 17.57
C LYS A 283 -0.34 16.07 18.39
N LEU A 284 -0.05 17.35 18.17
CA LEU A 284 0.86 18.09 19.04
C LEU A 284 0.27 18.12 20.46
N THR A 285 1.03 17.66 21.44
CA THR A 285 0.74 17.90 22.84
C THR A 285 0.91 19.40 23.07
N LYS A 286 -0.17 20.07 23.48
CA LYS A 286 -0.12 21.47 23.93
C LYS A 286 0.62 21.57 25.25
#